data_AF-R1G5E0-F1
#
_entry.id   AF-R1G5E0-F1
#
_cell.length_a   1.000
_cell.length_b   1.000
_cell.length_c   1.000
_cell.angle_alpha   90.00
_cell.angle_beta   90.00
_cell.angle_gamma   90.00
#
_symmetry.space_group_name_H-M   'P 1'
#
loop_
_entity.id
_entity.type
_entity.pdbx_description
1 polymer ?
#
loop_
_entity_poly.entity_id
_entity_poly.type
_entity_poly.pdbx_seq_one_letter_code
_entity_poly.pdbx_strand_id
1 'polypeptide(L)'
;MKTTAALSLVSLLPLLDSALAHPVAKNDGICRFEQRHVLARSAKPMSKRQDNSTWNPPSELVTPLSEVWEHEVSTYSDALGFKNYGYDQVMAGKGKINYCVRWDSSQKVTAAQRTGIEAAAKKSFQKWIDALAGFDGWPYDTVDVSVVGWAVKDKSLLEDSTGVEVYTTTDADGIPQCDEGCGRFFHQDGDYSQCAAGADRHYDMSLWLTEGMQGGAGGDWGQRIGSEYYLETMNSENVHILLHEIGHTFALDDFYDWTPTGVTSFIMNAGSAMEITEFDQWMARDWWRHLKSRYSL
;
A
#
# COMPACT_ATOMS: atom_id res chain seq x y z
N MET A 1 -32.51 -67.78 3.83
CA MET A 1 -33.05 -66.40 3.70
C MET A 1 -32.21 -65.49 4.56
N LYS A 2 -31.23 -64.81 3.94
CA LYS A 2 -30.36 -63.83 4.61
C LYS A 2 -30.52 -62.53 3.86
N THR A 3 -31.02 -61.53 4.56
CA THR A 3 -31.29 -60.17 4.12
C THR A 3 -29.97 -59.41 3.97
N THR A 4 -29.78 -58.81 2.80
CA THR A 4 -28.64 -57.98 2.42
C THR A 4 -28.83 -56.58 2.99
N ALA A 5 -27.96 -56.14 3.89
CA ALA A 5 -27.84 -54.75 4.31
C ALA A 5 -26.75 -54.08 3.45
N ALA A 6 -27.13 -53.06 2.70
CA ALA A 6 -26.22 -52.19 1.96
C ALA A 6 -25.56 -51.22 2.96
N LEU A 7 -24.25 -51.35 3.16
CA LEU A 7 -23.44 -50.29 3.79
C LEU A 7 -22.87 -49.41 2.68
N SER A 8 -23.31 -48.15 2.70
CA SER A 8 -22.80 -47.06 1.87
C SER A 8 -21.37 -46.71 2.30
N LEU A 9 -20.41 -46.84 1.38
CA LEU A 9 -19.05 -46.31 1.56
C LEU A 9 -19.09 -44.79 1.45
N VAL A 10 -19.01 -44.10 2.58
CA VAL A 10 -18.70 -42.67 2.64
C VAL A 10 -17.20 -42.53 2.45
N SER A 11 -16.81 -42.07 1.26
CA SER A 11 -15.47 -41.63 0.92
C SER A 11 -15.11 -40.38 1.75
N LEU A 12 -14.27 -40.57 2.78
CA LEU A 12 -13.54 -39.48 3.44
C LEU A 12 -12.46 -38.95 2.49
N LEU A 13 -12.77 -37.84 1.81
CA LEU A 13 -11.78 -36.97 1.17
C LEU A 13 -11.23 -36.02 2.24
N PRO A 14 -9.90 -35.86 2.37
CA PRO A 14 -9.35 -34.79 3.19
C PRO A 14 -9.61 -33.46 2.46
N LEU A 15 -10.30 -32.54 3.14
CA LEU A 15 -10.31 -31.13 2.78
C LEU A 15 -8.89 -30.59 3.00
N LEU A 16 -8.13 -30.55 1.91
CA LEU A 16 -6.95 -29.71 1.82
C LEU A 16 -7.43 -28.26 1.69
N ASP A 17 -7.55 -27.57 2.82
CA ASP A 17 -7.49 -26.11 2.86
C ASP A 17 -6.05 -25.71 2.57
N SER A 18 -5.72 -25.70 1.29
CA SER A 18 -4.51 -25.06 0.78
C SER A 18 -4.78 -23.56 0.74
N ALA A 19 -4.59 -22.88 1.86
CA ALA A 19 -4.19 -21.49 1.82
C ALA A 19 -2.91 -21.44 0.97
N LEU A 20 -3.04 -21.02 -0.29
CA LEU A 20 -1.94 -20.94 -1.24
C LEU A 20 -1.05 -19.73 -0.90
N ALA A 21 -0.37 -19.81 0.24
CA ALA A 21 0.88 -19.09 0.45
C ALA A 21 1.90 -19.69 -0.53
N HIS A 22 2.05 -19.06 -1.69
CA HIS A 22 3.06 -19.44 -2.66
C HIS A 22 4.45 -19.14 -2.08
N PRO A 23 5.44 -20.01 -2.32
CA PRO A 23 6.80 -19.78 -1.87
C PRO A 23 7.46 -18.74 -2.79
N VAL A 24 7.38 -17.46 -2.42
CA VAL A 24 8.31 -16.45 -2.92
C VAL A 24 9.63 -16.66 -2.18
N ALA A 25 10.74 -16.64 -2.91
CA ALA A 25 12.09 -16.77 -2.35
C ALA A 25 12.26 -15.85 -1.14
N LYS A 26 12.98 -16.29 -0.10
CA LYS A 26 13.26 -15.51 1.12
C LYS A 26 13.93 -14.17 0.79
N ASN A 27 13.11 -13.18 0.47
CA ASN A 27 13.32 -11.78 0.75
C ASN A 27 12.40 -11.54 1.95
N ASP A 28 12.88 -10.97 3.05
CA ASP A 28 12.10 -10.87 4.31
C ASP A 28 10.90 -9.89 4.19
N GLY A 29 10.43 -9.58 2.97
CA GLY A 29 9.38 -8.62 2.66
C GLY A 29 9.80 -7.16 2.88
N ILE A 30 11.09 -6.91 3.14
CA ILE A 30 11.62 -5.59 3.48
C ILE A 30 12.44 -5.03 2.31
N CYS A 31 11.97 -3.93 1.76
CA CYS A 31 12.64 -3.13 0.75
C CYS A 31 13.83 -2.38 1.34
N ARG A 32 15.04 -2.70 0.88
CA ARG A 32 16.28 -2.12 1.41
C ARG A 32 16.76 -0.98 0.52
N PHE A 33 17.05 0.16 1.14
CA PHE A 33 17.57 1.33 0.46
C PHE A 33 19.04 1.53 0.85
N GLU A 34 19.95 1.48 -0.12
CA GLU A 34 21.33 1.91 0.14
C GLU A 34 21.35 3.43 0.38
N GLN A 35 21.86 3.86 1.54
CA GLN A 35 22.19 5.27 1.80
C GLN A 35 23.33 5.71 0.87
N ARG A 36 23.00 6.06 -0.38
CA ARG A 36 23.91 6.80 -1.23
C ARG A 36 23.76 8.27 -0.89
N HIS A 37 24.83 8.89 -0.37
CA HIS A 37 24.92 10.35 -0.32
C HIS A 37 24.87 10.87 -1.77
N VAL A 38 23.70 11.35 -2.21
CA VAL A 38 23.54 11.89 -3.56
C VAL A 38 23.24 13.38 -3.46
N LEU A 39 24.24 14.19 -3.80
CA LEU A 39 24.08 15.60 -4.10
C LEU A 39 22.96 15.76 -5.13
N ALA A 40 21.97 16.60 -4.79
CA ALA A 40 20.80 16.91 -5.61
C ALA A 40 21.22 17.14 -7.07
N ARG A 41 20.85 16.20 -7.96
CA ARG A 41 20.92 16.44 -9.40
C ARG A 41 19.71 17.30 -9.77
N SER A 42 19.99 18.41 -10.44
CA SER A 42 18.98 19.36 -10.93
C SER A 42 17.92 18.61 -11.73
N ALA A 43 16.66 18.69 -11.26
CA ALA A 43 15.49 18.29 -12.02
C ALA A 43 15.48 19.05 -13.35
N LYS A 44 15.23 18.32 -14.45
CA LYS A 44 14.85 18.96 -15.72
C LYS A 44 13.45 19.55 -15.55
N PRO A 45 13.19 20.75 -16.09
CA PRO A 45 11.86 21.34 -16.02
C PRO A 45 10.87 20.43 -16.76
N MET A 46 9.71 20.18 -16.13
CA MET A 46 8.60 19.45 -16.74
C MET A 46 8.31 19.97 -18.15
N SER A 47 8.41 19.08 -19.12
CA SER A 47 7.98 19.34 -20.50
C SER A 47 6.48 19.65 -20.53
N LYS A 48 6.06 20.38 -21.58
CA LYS A 48 4.69 20.86 -21.82
C LYS A 48 3.64 19.79 -21.47
N ARG A 49 2.62 20.21 -20.70
CA ARG A 49 1.40 19.48 -20.31
C ARG A 49 0.91 18.60 -21.46
N GLN A 50 1.31 17.33 -21.44
CA GLN A 50 0.82 16.30 -22.34
C GLN A 50 -0.65 16.06 -21.99
N ASP A 51 -1.48 15.85 -23.02
CA ASP A 51 -2.88 15.51 -22.82
C ASP A 51 -2.94 14.08 -22.24
N ASN A 52 -2.91 14.00 -20.91
CA ASN A 52 -2.91 12.76 -20.17
C ASN A 52 -4.32 12.16 -20.07
N SER A 53 -5.32 12.61 -20.85
CA SER A 53 -6.67 12.04 -20.77
C SER A 53 -6.79 10.61 -21.32
N THR A 54 -5.78 10.11 -22.04
CA THR A 54 -5.77 8.78 -22.67
C THR A 54 -4.39 8.12 -22.59
N TRP A 55 -4.32 6.79 -22.81
CA TRP A 55 -3.05 6.05 -22.88
C TRP A 55 -2.21 6.50 -24.08
N ASN A 56 -1.22 7.36 -23.81
CA ASN A 56 -0.29 7.91 -24.79
C ASN A 56 1.06 8.27 -24.12
N PRO A 57 1.81 7.27 -23.61
CA PRO A 57 3.11 7.52 -22.98
C PRO A 57 4.13 8.06 -23.99
N PRO A 58 5.15 8.82 -23.54
CA PRO A 58 6.32 9.15 -24.36
C PRO A 58 6.89 7.91 -25.06
N SER A 59 7.32 8.06 -26.31
CA SER A 59 7.73 6.94 -27.17
C SER A 59 8.83 6.06 -26.58
N GLU A 60 9.72 6.66 -25.80
CA GLU A 60 10.81 6.02 -25.08
C GLU A 60 10.34 5.20 -23.88
N LEU A 61 9.13 5.45 -23.38
CA LEU A 61 8.54 4.72 -22.25
C LEU A 61 7.64 3.56 -22.72
N VAL A 62 7.23 3.51 -24.00
CA VAL A 62 6.33 2.46 -24.52
C VAL A 62 6.91 1.05 -24.31
N THR A 63 8.16 0.82 -24.73
CA THR A 63 8.83 -0.48 -24.57
C THR A 63 8.99 -0.87 -23.08
N PRO A 64 9.63 -0.05 -22.22
CA PRO A 64 9.82 -0.43 -20.82
C PRO A 64 8.49 -0.61 -20.06
N LEU A 65 7.44 0.16 -20.37
CA LEU A 65 6.11 -0.06 -19.77
C LEU A 65 5.52 -1.42 -20.16
N SER A 66 5.68 -1.83 -21.43
CA SER A 66 5.22 -3.16 -21.88
C SER A 66 5.97 -4.28 -21.16
N GLU A 67 7.28 -4.15 -20.98
CA GLU A 67 8.09 -5.14 -20.26
C GLU A 67 7.70 -5.21 -18.78
N VAL A 68 7.45 -4.06 -18.13
CA VAL A 68 6.94 -4.01 -16.75
C VAL A 68 5.59 -4.72 -16.64
N TRP A 69 4.64 -4.37 -17.50
CA TRP A 69 3.31 -4.97 -17.47
C TRP A 69 3.37 -6.49 -17.60
N GLU A 70 4.13 -7.00 -18.57
CA GLU A 70 4.34 -8.44 -18.77
C GLU A 70 4.99 -9.11 -17.56
N HIS A 71 5.95 -8.42 -16.92
CA HIS A 71 6.58 -8.91 -15.71
C HIS A 71 5.58 -9.00 -14.55
N GLU A 72 4.91 -7.90 -14.22
CA GLU A 72 3.95 -7.82 -13.10
C GLU A 72 2.82 -8.85 -13.27
N VAL A 73 2.15 -8.93 -14.44
CA VAL A 73 1.09 -9.93 -14.60
C VAL A 73 1.57 -11.38 -14.53
N SER A 74 2.88 -11.63 -14.68
CA SER A 74 3.47 -12.97 -14.51
C SER A 74 3.85 -13.31 -13.07
N THR A 75 4.07 -12.29 -12.22
CA THR A 75 4.42 -12.46 -10.79
C THR A 75 3.18 -12.62 -9.92
N TYR A 76 2.07 -11.97 -10.27
CA TYR A 76 0.78 -12.14 -9.60
C TYR A 76 0.05 -13.41 -10.04
N SER A 77 -0.52 -14.15 -9.08
CA SER A 77 -1.36 -15.31 -9.35
C SER A 77 -2.74 -14.94 -9.94
N ASP A 78 -3.26 -13.77 -9.56
CA ASP A 78 -4.55 -13.23 -10.04
C ASP A 78 -4.53 -11.68 -10.06
N ALA A 79 -3.66 -11.10 -10.90
CA ALA A 79 -3.45 -9.65 -11.00
C ALA A 79 -4.75 -8.85 -11.19
N LEU A 80 -5.64 -9.31 -12.07
CA LEU A 80 -6.86 -8.56 -12.42
C LEU A 80 -8.08 -8.96 -11.58
N GLY A 81 -8.05 -10.14 -10.94
CA GLY A 81 -9.11 -10.61 -10.06
C GLY A 81 -8.96 -10.15 -8.61
N PHE A 82 -7.76 -9.75 -8.17
CA PHE A 82 -7.54 -9.12 -6.87
C PHE A 82 -8.20 -7.74 -6.77
N LYS A 83 -8.96 -7.49 -5.69
CA LYS A 83 -9.84 -6.30 -5.53
C LYS A 83 -9.55 -5.48 -4.28
N ASN A 84 -8.28 -5.44 -3.86
CA ASN A 84 -7.89 -4.64 -2.71
C ASN A 84 -6.71 -3.68 -2.98
N TYR A 85 -6.34 -3.45 -4.24
CA TYR A 85 -5.35 -2.43 -4.57
C TYR A 85 -5.84 -1.03 -4.18
N GLY A 86 -4.93 -0.06 -4.09
CA GLY A 86 -5.24 1.34 -3.81
C GLY A 86 -6.30 1.91 -4.73
N TYR A 87 -6.37 1.46 -5.99
CA TYR A 87 -7.47 1.78 -6.91
C TYR A 87 -8.83 1.32 -6.34
N ASP A 88 -8.94 0.06 -5.92
CA ASP A 88 -10.15 -0.52 -5.33
C ASP A 88 -10.54 0.17 -4.03
N GLN A 89 -9.55 0.46 -3.18
CA GLN A 89 -9.78 1.12 -1.91
C GLN A 89 -10.34 2.53 -2.11
N VAL A 90 -9.74 3.33 -3.00
CA VAL A 90 -10.21 4.68 -3.30
C VAL A 90 -11.61 4.66 -3.93
N MET A 91 -11.89 3.70 -4.81
CA MET A 91 -13.23 3.54 -5.42
C MET A 91 -14.28 3.15 -4.38
N ALA A 92 -13.98 2.19 -3.49
CA ALA A 92 -14.87 1.75 -2.42
C ALA A 92 -15.10 2.85 -1.37
N GLY A 93 -14.05 3.57 -0.98
CA GLY A 93 -14.08 4.68 -0.03
C GLY A 93 -14.64 5.99 -0.62
N LYS A 94 -14.95 6.02 -1.92
CA LYS A 94 -15.46 7.19 -2.65
C LYS A 94 -14.54 8.42 -2.53
N GLY A 95 -13.25 8.21 -2.77
CA GLY A 95 -12.24 9.27 -2.65
C GLY A 95 -11.78 9.52 -1.20
N LYS A 96 -11.96 8.55 -0.31
CA LYS A 96 -11.47 8.60 1.08
C LYS A 96 -10.62 7.38 1.39
N ILE A 97 -9.60 7.57 2.21
CA ILE A 97 -8.74 6.50 2.73
C ILE A 97 -8.49 6.75 4.22
N ASN A 98 -8.89 5.80 5.04
CA ASN A 98 -8.66 5.84 6.47
C ASN A 98 -7.41 5.04 6.83
N TYR A 99 -6.48 5.66 7.56
CA TYR A 99 -5.31 5.00 8.13
C TYR A 99 -5.54 4.66 9.61
N CYS A 100 -5.02 3.51 10.04
CA CYS A 100 -4.75 3.25 11.45
C CYS A 100 -3.25 3.08 11.68
N VAL A 101 -2.69 3.87 12.60
CA VAL A 101 -1.24 3.85 12.86
C VAL A 101 -0.93 2.76 13.88
N ARG A 102 0.02 1.89 13.56
CA ARG A 102 0.61 0.91 14.49
C ARG A 102 1.96 1.44 14.96
N TRP A 103 1.99 2.00 16.16
CA TRP A 103 3.19 2.54 16.76
C TRP A 103 3.94 1.45 17.53
N ASP A 104 4.86 0.76 16.83
CA ASP A 104 5.73 -0.27 17.39
C ASP A 104 7.07 0.34 17.82
N SER A 105 6.99 1.28 18.77
CA SER A 105 8.14 1.91 19.41
C SER A 105 7.87 2.15 20.88
N SER A 106 8.94 2.14 21.68
CA SER A 106 8.96 2.51 23.09
C SER A 106 8.95 4.03 23.32
N GLN A 107 9.16 4.84 22.28
CA GLN A 107 9.21 6.29 22.40
C GLN A 107 7.81 6.90 22.54
N LYS A 108 7.73 8.03 23.24
CA LYS A 108 6.50 8.82 23.32
C LYS A 108 6.22 9.54 22.01
N VAL A 109 4.95 9.69 21.69
CA VAL A 109 4.45 10.44 20.53
C VAL A 109 3.65 11.63 21.01
N THR A 110 4.16 12.82 20.70
CA THR A 110 3.49 14.09 20.97
C THR A 110 2.28 14.28 20.05
N ALA A 111 1.32 15.15 20.43
CA ALA A 111 0.22 15.52 19.55
C ALA A 111 0.70 16.12 18.21
N ALA A 112 1.77 16.92 18.23
CA ALA A 112 2.36 17.51 17.02
C ALA A 112 2.97 16.44 16.09
N GLN A 113 3.63 15.42 16.65
CA GLN A 113 4.12 14.28 15.85
C GLN A 113 2.95 13.50 15.23
N ARG A 114 1.85 13.27 15.97
CA ARG A 114 0.66 12.61 15.39
C ARG A 114 0.09 13.39 14.20
N THR A 115 -0.03 14.72 14.32
CA THR A 115 -0.45 15.59 13.21
C THR A 115 0.54 15.55 12.04
N GLY A 116 1.85 15.55 12.32
CA GLY A 116 2.89 15.46 11.29
C GLY A 116 2.86 14.12 10.54
N ILE A 117 2.60 13.02 11.25
CA ILE A 117 2.45 11.68 10.69
C ILE A 117 1.25 11.61 9.74
N GLU A 118 0.09 12.10 10.16
CA GLU A 118 -1.08 12.16 9.28
C GLU A 118 -0.85 13.03 8.05
N ALA A 119 -0.24 14.22 8.23
CA ALA A 119 0.05 15.12 7.13
C ALA A 119 1.03 14.52 6.09
N ALA A 120 2.04 13.77 6.55
CA ALA A 120 2.98 13.08 5.68
C ALA A 120 2.32 11.92 4.92
N ALA A 121 1.47 11.12 5.57
CA ALA A 121 0.69 10.08 4.89
C ALA A 121 -0.22 10.68 3.81
N LYS A 122 -0.96 11.74 4.14
CA LYS A 122 -1.83 12.46 3.20
C LYS A 122 -1.07 13.00 1.99
N LYS A 123 0.05 13.69 2.23
CA LYS A 123 0.91 14.25 1.17
C LYS A 123 1.46 13.15 0.27
N SER A 124 1.98 12.07 0.85
CA SER A 124 2.58 10.98 0.09
C SER A 124 1.57 10.20 -0.75
N PHE A 125 0.37 9.93 -0.20
CA PHE A 125 -0.71 9.30 -0.96
C PHE A 125 -1.21 10.21 -2.09
N GLN A 126 -1.36 11.51 -1.82
CA GLN A 126 -1.81 12.47 -2.84
C GLN A 126 -0.86 12.54 -4.05
N LYS A 127 0.46 12.36 -3.87
CA LYS A 127 1.39 12.32 -5.01
C LYS A 127 1.12 11.16 -5.98
N TRP A 128 0.64 10.02 -5.49
CA TRP A 128 0.17 8.92 -6.34
C TRP A 128 -1.20 9.23 -6.97
N ILE A 129 -2.09 9.92 -6.26
CA ILE A 129 -3.36 10.39 -6.83
C ILE A 129 -3.14 11.42 -7.93
N ASP A 130 -2.16 12.31 -7.78
CA ASP A 130 -1.78 13.29 -8.82
C ASP A 130 -1.30 12.60 -10.10
N ALA A 131 -0.74 11.38 -10.00
CA ALA A 131 -0.39 10.58 -11.16
C ALA A 131 -1.63 10.14 -11.96
N LEU A 132 -2.76 9.91 -11.29
CA LEU A 132 -4.01 9.40 -11.86
C LEU A 132 -5.03 10.50 -12.19
N ALA A 133 -4.96 11.65 -11.50
CA ALA A 133 -5.89 12.75 -11.66
C ALA A 133 -5.99 13.21 -13.13
N GLY A 134 -7.20 13.20 -13.67
CA GLY A 134 -7.48 13.55 -15.06
C GLY A 134 -7.07 12.50 -16.11
N PHE A 135 -6.55 11.34 -15.70
CA PHE A 135 -6.17 10.26 -16.62
C PHE A 135 -7.30 9.25 -16.83
N ASP A 136 -7.67 9.02 -18.09
CA ASP A 136 -8.47 7.88 -18.57
C ASP A 136 -9.70 7.53 -17.72
N GLY A 137 -10.49 8.55 -17.38
CA GLY A 137 -11.74 8.40 -16.62
C GLY A 137 -11.58 8.22 -15.11
N TRP A 138 -10.37 8.34 -14.55
CA TRP A 138 -10.17 8.35 -13.11
C TRP A 138 -11.00 9.47 -12.44
N PRO A 139 -11.86 9.16 -11.45
CA PRO A 139 -12.89 10.09 -11.01
C PRO A 139 -12.48 11.04 -9.87
N TYR A 140 -11.25 10.96 -9.36
CA TYR A 140 -10.82 11.72 -8.17
C TYR A 140 -9.58 12.57 -8.44
N ASP A 141 -9.72 13.89 -8.38
CA ASP A 141 -8.57 14.81 -8.39
C ASP A 141 -7.79 14.78 -7.07
N THR A 142 -8.47 14.46 -5.96
CA THR A 142 -7.89 14.38 -4.62
C THR A 142 -8.52 13.23 -3.85
N VAL A 143 -7.76 12.66 -2.91
CA VAL A 143 -8.27 11.68 -1.93
C VAL A 143 -8.13 12.24 -0.53
N ASP A 144 -9.19 12.13 0.26
CA ASP A 144 -9.16 12.54 1.67
C ASP A 144 -8.59 11.43 2.54
N VAL A 145 -7.33 11.62 2.94
CA VAL A 145 -6.61 10.72 3.84
C VAL A 145 -6.72 11.22 5.27
N SER A 146 -7.12 10.34 6.19
CA SER A 146 -7.27 10.64 7.62
C SER A 146 -6.70 9.52 8.49
N VAL A 147 -6.19 9.83 9.69
CA VAL A 147 -5.84 8.81 10.69
C VAL A 147 -6.99 8.61 11.68
N VAL A 148 -7.61 7.45 11.65
CA VAL A 148 -8.81 7.13 12.45
C VAL A 148 -8.52 6.37 13.74
N GLY A 149 -7.30 5.87 13.92
CA GLY A 149 -6.92 5.17 15.15
C GLY A 149 -5.42 4.98 15.30
N TRP A 150 -5.01 4.66 16.53
CA TRP A 150 -3.63 4.39 16.91
C TRP A 150 -3.56 3.13 17.76
N ALA A 151 -2.74 2.17 17.34
CA ALA A 151 -2.36 1.03 18.16
C ALA A 151 -0.99 1.28 18.81
N VAL A 152 -0.91 1.10 20.13
CA VAL A 152 0.31 1.27 20.93
C VAL A 152 0.43 0.14 21.97
N LYS A 153 1.66 -0.20 22.39
CA LYS A 153 1.87 -1.18 23.48
C LYS A 153 1.31 -0.68 24.82
N ASP A 154 1.39 0.63 25.04
CA ASP A 154 0.86 1.30 26.22
C ASP A 154 0.27 2.65 25.80
N LYS A 155 -0.96 2.95 26.25
CA LYS A 155 -1.66 4.21 25.99
C LYS A 155 -0.86 5.43 26.49
N SER A 156 0.00 5.26 27.51
CA SER A 156 0.87 6.30 28.04
C SER A 156 1.94 6.80 27.06
N LEU A 157 2.18 6.07 25.96
CA LEU A 157 3.06 6.49 24.88
C LEU A 157 2.47 7.64 24.06
N LEU A 158 1.15 7.81 24.02
CA LEU A 158 0.52 8.92 23.30
C LEU A 158 0.27 10.09 24.25
N GLU A 159 0.95 11.20 24.01
CA GLU A 159 0.66 12.44 24.74
C GLU A 159 -0.67 13.02 24.29
N ASP A 160 -1.53 13.32 25.26
CA ASP A 160 -2.89 13.86 25.08
C ASP A 160 -3.70 13.12 24.00
N SER A 161 -4.08 11.88 24.29
CA SER A 161 -4.91 11.04 23.40
C SER A 161 -6.41 11.38 23.45
N THR A 162 -6.78 12.59 23.89
CA THR A 162 -8.18 13.02 23.93
C THR A 162 -8.78 13.02 22.52
N GLY A 163 -9.88 12.28 22.31
CA GLY A 163 -10.54 12.17 21.01
C GLY A 163 -9.83 11.26 20.00
N VAL A 164 -8.77 10.56 20.40
CA VAL A 164 -8.08 9.56 19.58
C VAL A 164 -8.63 8.18 19.93
N GLU A 165 -8.99 7.40 18.91
CA GLU A 165 -9.26 5.98 19.10
C GLU A 165 -7.94 5.26 19.34
N VAL A 166 -7.78 4.63 20.51
CA VAL A 166 -6.52 4.01 20.93
C VAL A 166 -6.72 2.53 21.21
N TYR A 167 -6.02 1.71 20.45
CA TYR A 167 -5.95 0.26 20.62
C TYR A 167 -4.68 -0.10 21.42
N THR A 168 -4.81 -1.03 22.36
CA THR A 168 -3.68 -1.57 23.14
C THR A 168 -3.53 -3.08 22.99
N THR A 169 -4.21 -3.66 22.00
CA THR A 169 -4.09 -5.05 21.60
C THR A 169 -2.85 -5.25 20.74
N THR A 170 -2.38 -6.48 20.67
CA THR A 170 -1.23 -6.87 19.82
C THR A 170 -1.62 -8.02 18.90
N ASP A 171 -0.88 -8.16 17.80
CA ASP A 171 -0.94 -9.37 16.98
C ASP A 171 -0.20 -10.54 17.65
N ALA A 172 -0.07 -11.66 16.92
CA ALA A 172 0.58 -12.88 17.38
C ALA A 172 2.09 -12.69 17.71
N ASP A 173 2.73 -11.68 17.13
CA ASP A 173 4.14 -11.35 17.36
C ASP A 173 4.33 -10.29 18.47
N GLY A 174 3.25 -9.86 19.10
CA GLY A 174 3.29 -8.85 20.17
C GLY A 174 3.44 -7.41 19.66
N ILE A 175 3.19 -7.17 18.36
CA ILE A 175 3.24 -5.84 17.75
C ILE A 175 1.87 -5.17 17.92
N PRO A 176 1.78 -3.90 18.35
CA PRO A 176 0.51 -3.20 18.53
C PRO A 176 -0.36 -3.29 17.28
N GLN A 177 -1.61 -3.69 17.42
CA GLN A 177 -2.53 -4.01 16.33
C GLN A 177 -3.82 -3.21 16.51
N CYS A 178 -4.24 -2.51 15.44
CA CYS A 178 -5.56 -1.91 15.38
C CYS A 178 -6.62 -3.01 15.27
N ASP A 179 -7.85 -2.75 15.73
CA ASP A 179 -8.93 -3.75 15.73
C ASP A 179 -9.13 -4.36 14.33
N GLU A 180 -8.91 -5.67 14.22
CA GLU A 180 -9.06 -6.41 12.96
C GLU A 180 -10.49 -6.31 12.43
N GLY A 181 -11.50 -6.22 13.31
CA GLY A 181 -12.89 -6.02 12.96
C GLY A 181 -13.16 -4.72 12.18
N CYS A 182 -12.23 -3.77 12.24
CA CYS A 182 -12.27 -2.48 11.55
C CYS A 182 -11.33 -2.41 10.33
N GLY A 183 -10.50 -3.42 10.06
CA GLY A 183 -9.48 -3.35 9.02
C GLY A 183 -9.95 -3.91 7.69
N ARG A 184 -9.86 -3.13 6.63
CA ARG A 184 -10.20 -3.55 5.26
C ARG A 184 -9.44 -4.80 4.80
N PHE A 185 -8.18 -4.93 5.20
CA PHE A 185 -7.38 -6.12 4.90
C PHE A 185 -8.06 -7.42 5.36
N PHE A 186 -8.77 -7.39 6.50
CA PHE A 186 -9.50 -8.52 7.06
C PHE A 186 -10.94 -8.63 6.51
N HIS A 187 -11.50 -7.52 6.04
CA HIS A 187 -12.89 -7.38 5.59
C HIS A 187 -12.99 -6.87 4.14
N GLN A 188 -12.37 -7.60 3.21
CA GLN A 188 -12.39 -7.26 1.78
C GLN A 188 -13.79 -7.44 1.12
N ASP A 189 -14.71 -8.10 1.82
CA ASP A 189 -16.12 -8.17 1.48
C ASP A 189 -16.88 -6.86 1.77
N GLY A 190 -16.25 -5.92 2.49
CA GLY A 190 -16.84 -4.65 2.91
C GLY A 190 -17.79 -4.76 4.10
N ASP A 191 -17.81 -5.90 4.80
CA ASP A 191 -18.61 -6.08 6.01
C ASP A 191 -17.82 -5.66 7.26
N TYR A 192 -18.03 -4.42 7.68
CA TYR A 192 -17.47 -3.87 8.93
C TYR A 192 -18.44 -3.95 10.11
N SER A 193 -19.42 -4.87 10.09
CA SER A 193 -20.37 -5.05 11.20
C SER A 193 -19.70 -5.44 12.53
N GLN A 194 -18.50 -6.01 12.47
CA GLN A 194 -17.68 -6.38 13.63
C GLN A 194 -16.78 -5.23 14.12
N CYS A 195 -16.72 -4.09 13.42
CA CYS A 195 -15.91 -2.97 13.86
C CYS A 195 -16.51 -2.32 15.11
N ALA A 196 -15.85 -2.48 16.26
CA ALA A 196 -16.35 -1.98 17.53
C ALA A 196 -16.45 -0.45 17.58
N ALA A 197 -15.60 0.26 16.82
CA ALA A 197 -15.65 1.70 16.65
C ALA A 197 -16.77 2.18 15.68
N GLY A 198 -17.47 1.24 15.03
CA GLY A 198 -18.50 1.46 14.02
C GLY A 198 -17.95 1.44 12.59
N ALA A 199 -18.77 0.99 11.63
CA ALA A 199 -18.35 0.81 10.23
C ALA A 199 -17.77 2.08 9.58
N ASP A 200 -18.24 3.27 9.94
CA ASP A 200 -17.70 4.55 9.43
C ASP A 200 -16.28 4.86 9.94
N ARG A 201 -15.81 4.11 10.96
CA ARG A 201 -14.48 4.21 11.57
C ARG A 201 -13.54 3.09 11.13
N HIS A 202 -13.93 2.28 10.14
CA HIS A 202 -13.02 1.31 9.54
C HIS A 202 -11.77 2.00 8.97
N TYR A 203 -10.67 1.27 8.88
CA TYR A 203 -9.45 1.73 8.23
C TYR A 203 -9.15 0.88 6.99
N ASP A 204 -8.75 1.55 5.92
CA ASP A 204 -8.32 0.93 4.67
C ASP A 204 -6.85 0.50 4.76
N MET A 205 -6.04 1.30 5.44
CA MET A 205 -4.58 1.17 5.44
C MET A 205 -4.01 1.12 6.86
N SER A 206 -3.03 0.26 7.09
CA SER A 206 -2.26 0.22 8.33
C SER A 206 -0.89 0.87 8.14
N LEU A 207 -0.58 1.93 8.89
CA LEU A 207 0.76 2.54 8.88
C LEU A 207 1.55 2.09 10.09
N TRP A 208 2.50 1.19 9.89
CA TRP A 208 3.34 0.66 10.94
C TRP A 208 4.62 1.48 11.04
N LEU A 209 4.86 2.04 12.22
CA LEU A 209 6.06 2.79 12.53
C LEU A 209 6.87 1.97 13.53
N THR A 210 7.85 1.24 13.00
CA THR A 210 8.62 0.22 13.75
C THR A 210 9.97 0.78 14.19
N GLU A 211 10.26 0.71 15.49
CA GLU A 211 11.55 1.11 16.06
C GLU A 211 12.70 0.26 15.50
N GLY A 212 13.78 0.92 15.10
CA GLY A 212 14.99 0.26 14.61
C GLY A 212 14.89 -0.42 13.23
N MET A 213 13.71 -0.41 12.60
CA MET A 213 13.54 -0.96 11.25
C MET A 213 14.29 -0.12 10.22
N GLN A 214 15.01 -0.79 9.33
CA GLN A 214 15.64 -0.19 8.16
C GLN A 214 14.86 -0.61 6.92
N GLY A 215 14.68 0.33 5.98
CA GLY A 215 13.88 0.10 4.79
C GLY A 215 12.38 0.24 5.02
N GLY A 216 11.60 -0.41 4.17
CA GLY A 216 10.13 -0.40 4.25
C GLY A 216 9.53 -1.71 3.76
N ALA A 217 8.23 -1.87 3.95
CA ALA A 217 7.42 -2.92 3.36
C ALA A 217 6.03 -2.34 3.08
N GLY A 218 5.41 -2.70 1.97
CA GLY A 218 4.14 -2.11 1.55
C GLY A 218 3.26 -3.07 0.78
N GLY A 219 1.99 -2.71 0.65
CA GLY A 219 1.02 -3.49 -0.12
C GLY A 219 -0.39 -2.95 0.03
N ASP A 220 -1.36 -3.83 -0.21
CA ASP A 220 -2.79 -3.54 -0.06
C ASP A 220 -3.21 -3.31 1.40
N TRP A 221 -2.48 -3.88 2.35
CA TRP A 221 -2.77 -3.73 3.79
C TRP A 221 -2.25 -2.43 4.40
N GLY A 222 -1.35 -1.71 3.73
CA GLY A 222 -0.66 -0.57 4.33
C GLY A 222 0.83 -0.45 3.99
N GLN A 223 1.53 0.25 4.89
CA GLN A 223 2.97 0.45 4.83
C GLN A 223 3.58 0.19 6.21
N ARG A 224 4.79 -0.35 6.24
CA ARG A 224 5.61 -0.50 7.43
C ARG A 224 6.98 0.10 7.17
N ILE A 225 7.36 1.10 7.96
CA ILE A 225 8.66 1.75 7.83
C ILE A 225 9.27 2.06 9.21
N GLY A 226 10.56 2.36 9.23
CA GLY A 226 11.28 2.78 10.44
C GLY A 226 10.66 4.03 11.08
N SER A 227 10.33 3.96 12.38
CA SER A 227 9.70 5.07 13.11
C SER A 227 10.58 6.33 13.14
N GLU A 228 11.88 6.13 13.30
CA GLU A 228 12.92 7.16 13.36
C GLU A 228 13.04 7.86 12.00
N TYR A 229 13.12 7.06 10.93
CA TYR A 229 13.12 7.58 9.56
C TYR A 229 11.85 8.40 9.25
N TYR A 230 10.67 7.88 9.63
CA TYR A 230 9.42 8.59 9.39
C TYR A 230 9.43 9.95 10.09
N LEU A 231 9.75 9.97 11.38
CA LEU A 231 9.76 11.20 12.17
C LEU A 231 10.81 12.23 11.67
N GLU A 232 11.96 11.75 11.19
CA GLU A 232 12.99 12.61 10.61
C GLU A 232 12.55 13.23 9.27
N THR A 233 11.78 12.49 8.47
CA THR A 233 11.49 12.86 7.08
C THR A 233 10.06 13.32 6.80
N MET A 234 9.12 13.22 7.76
CA MET A 234 7.70 13.55 7.57
C MET A 234 7.45 14.97 7.00
N ASN A 235 8.34 15.91 7.31
CA ASN A 235 8.27 17.30 6.83
C ASN A 235 8.95 17.51 5.47
N SER A 236 9.70 16.55 4.95
CA SER A 236 10.33 16.62 3.62
C SER A 236 9.28 16.59 2.52
N GLU A 237 9.57 17.20 1.36
CA GLU A 237 8.65 17.16 0.22
C GLU A 237 8.33 15.72 -0.20
N ASN A 238 9.37 14.88 -0.26
CA ASN A 238 9.26 13.47 -0.61
C ASN A 238 9.72 12.61 0.57
N VAL A 239 8.77 11.92 1.21
CA VAL A 239 9.06 10.88 2.21
C VAL A 239 9.41 9.60 1.46
N HIS A 240 10.62 9.54 0.91
CA HIS A 240 11.04 8.58 -0.12
C HIS A 240 10.61 7.13 0.13
N ILE A 241 10.93 6.55 1.29
CA ILE A 241 10.57 5.14 1.58
C ILE A 241 9.05 5.00 1.59
N LEU A 242 8.33 5.92 2.25
CA LEU A 242 6.87 5.88 2.27
C LEU A 242 6.26 5.99 0.87
N LEU A 243 6.84 6.81 -0.02
CA LEU A 243 6.36 6.91 -1.40
C LEU A 243 6.54 5.61 -2.17
N HIS A 244 7.68 4.93 -2.00
CA HIS A 244 7.93 3.59 -2.56
C HIS A 244 6.91 2.58 -2.02
N GLU A 245 6.72 2.51 -0.70
CA GLU A 245 5.80 1.55 -0.09
C GLU A 245 4.33 1.79 -0.46
N ILE A 246 3.93 3.04 -0.74
CA ILE A 246 2.59 3.34 -1.30
C ILE A 246 2.50 2.89 -2.76
N GLY A 247 3.61 2.84 -3.51
CA GLY A 247 3.63 2.29 -4.87
C GLY A 247 3.14 0.84 -4.91
N HIS A 248 3.52 0.02 -3.93
CA HIS A 248 3.01 -1.35 -3.78
C HIS A 248 1.49 -1.39 -3.50
N THR A 249 0.94 -0.40 -2.80
CA THR A 249 -0.52 -0.27 -2.67
C THR A 249 -1.17 -0.10 -4.04
N PHE A 250 -0.52 0.57 -4.99
CA PHE A 250 -0.95 0.73 -6.37
C PHE A 250 -0.47 -0.39 -7.32
N ALA A 251 -0.22 -1.58 -6.77
CA ALA A 251 0.12 -2.82 -7.48
C ALA A 251 1.48 -2.83 -8.17
N LEU A 252 2.34 -1.86 -7.87
CA LEU A 252 3.67 -1.78 -8.50
C LEU A 252 4.66 -2.72 -7.80
N ASP A 253 5.40 -3.49 -8.58
CA ASP A 253 6.38 -4.45 -8.04
C ASP A 253 7.71 -3.76 -7.65
N ASP A 254 8.51 -4.49 -6.86
CA ASP A 254 9.92 -4.18 -6.63
C ASP A 254 10.79 -4.54 -7.84
N PHE A 255 11.86 -3.78 -8.06
CA PHE A 255 12.80 -4.00 -9.17
C PHE A 255 14.22 -4.36 -8.69
N TYR A 256 14.36 -5.42 -7.88
CA TYR A 256 15.65 -5.85 -7.33
C TYR A 256 16.56 -6.57 -8.34
N ASP A 257 15.99 -7.50 -9.09
CA ASP A 257 16.77 -8.46 -9.88
C ASP A 257 16.79 -8.13 -11.38
N TRP A 258 15.96 -7.17 -11.80
CA TRP A 258 15.80 -6.77 -13.19
C TRP A 258 15.30 -5.32 -13.29
N THR A 259 15.62 -4.66 -14.39
CA THR A 259 15.11 -3.32 -14.72
C THR A 259 14.70 -3.27 -16.19
N PRO A 260 13.64 -2.50 -16.52
CA PRO A 260 13.17 -2.40 -17.89
C PRO A 260 14.14 -1.64 -18.79
N THR A 261 14.07 -1.93 -20.08
CA THR A 261 14.98 -1.42 -21.11
C THR A 261 14.96 0.12 -21.14
N GLY A 262 16.13 0.71 -20.91
CA GLY A 262 16.35 2.15 -21.09
C GLY A 262 15.90 3.03 -19.91
N VAL A 263 15.37 2.45 -18.82
CA VAL A 263 14.95 3.21 -17.63
C VAL A 263 15.66 2.65 -16.39
N THR A 264 16.40 3.49 -15.69
CA THR A 264 17.27 3.07 -14.57
C THR A 264 17.07 3.86 -13.29
N SER A 265 16.22 4.89 -13.30
CA SER A 265 15.97 5.77 -12.16
C SER A 265 14.48 6.05 -12.06
N PHE A 266 13.83 5.41 -11.09
CA PHE A 266 12.40 5.48 -10.79
C PHE A 266 12.15 4.93 -9.38
N ILE A 267 11.08 5.35 -8.71
CA ILE A 267 10.94 5.12 -7.27
C ILE A 267 10.83 3.64 -6.91
N MET A 268 10.21 2.83 -7.77
CA MET A 268 10.03 1.39 -7.54
C MET A 268 11.32 0.57 -7.73
N ASN A 269 12.34 1.14 -8.37
CA ASN A 269 13.71 0.63 -8.28
C ASN A 269 14.38 1.27 -7.05
N ALA A 270 14.22 0.61 -5.91
CA ALA A 270 14.52 1.14 -4.58
C ALA A 270 15.88 1.87 -4.51
N GLY A 271 15.86 3.15 -4.14
CA GLY A 271 17.06 3.98 -4.01
C GLY A 271 17.64 4.54 -5.31
N SER A 272 17.07 4.20 -6.47
CA SER A 272 17.48 4.77 -7.77
C SER A 272 16.89 6.16 -8.03
N ALA A 273 15.77 6.50 -7.40
CA ALA A 273 15.15 7.82 -7.38
C ALA A 273 14.62 8.14 -5.97
N MET A 274 14.50 9.42 -5.63
CA MET A 274 14.03 9.88 -4.31
C MET A 274 12.61 10.45 -4.34
N GLU A 275 11.96 10.38 -5.51
CA GLU A 275 10.64 10.93 -5.79
C GLU A 275 9.95 10.11 -6.88
N ILE A 276 8.62 10.20 -6.96
CA ILE A 276 7.83 9.54 -8.00
C ILE A 276 8.18 10.18 -9.34
N THR A 277 8.76 9.39 -10.25
CA THR A 277 9.17 9.84 -11.58
C THR A 277 8.03 9.73 -12.59
N GLU A 278 8.23 10.28 -13.78
CA GLU A 278 7.25 10.12 -14.88
C GLU A 278 7.03 8.64 -15.24
N PHE A 279 8.06 7.80 -15.14
CA PHE A 279 7.92 6.37 -15.40
C PHE A 279 7.00 5.69 -14.38
N ASP A 280 7.18 6.00 -13.08
CA ASP A 280 6.30 5.49 -12.02
C ASP A 280 4.84 5.90 -12.21
N GLN A 281 4.61 7.15 -12.63
CA GLN A 281 3.25 7.62 -12.94
C GLN A 281 2.63 6.83 -14.09
N TRP A 282 3.39 6.53 -15.14
CA TRP A 282 2.90 5.73 -16.26
C TRP A 282 2.67 4.27 -15.89
N MET A 283 3.46 3.67 -15.00
CA MET A 283 3.19 2.34 -14.46
C MET A 283 1.85 2.30 -13.71
N ALA A 284 1.58 3.28 -12.83
CA ALA A 284 0.30 3.38 -12.13
C ALA A 284 -0.89 3.59 -13.10
N ARG A 285 -0.70 4.43 -14.13
CA ARG A 285 -1.70 4.61 -15.19
C ARG A 285 -1.95 3.34 -16.00
N ASP A 286 -0.92 2.52 -16.21
CA ASP A 286 -1.02 1.26 -16.94
C ASP A 286 -1.89 0.24 -16.18
N TRP A 287 -1.71 0.15 -14.87
CA TRP A 287 -2.63 -0.59 -14.00
C TRP A 287 -4.06 -0.05 -14.10
N TRP A 288 -4.25 1.27 -13.95
CA TRP A 288 -5.59 1.86 -14.01
C TRP A 288 -6.34 1.51 -15.30
N ARG A 289 -5.71 1.62 -16.48
CA ARG A 289 -6.40 1.33 -17.75
C ARG A 289 -6.89 -0.12 -17.87
N HIS A 290 -6.22 -1.07 -17.21
CA HIS A 290 -6.67 -2.47 -17.17
C HIS A 290 -7.73 -2.73 -16.09
N LEU A 291 -7.74 -1.91 -15.04
CA LEU A 291 -8.63 -2.05 -13.88
C LEU A 291 -9.87 -1.18 -13.96
N LYS A 292 -9.97 -0.16 -14.82
CA LYS A 292 -11.10 0.79 -14.79
C LYS A 292 -12.44 0.15 -15.14
N SER A 293 -12.45 -0.86 -16.02
CA SER A 293 -13.66 -1.46 -16.57
C SER A 293 -14.52 -2.17 -15.51
N ARG A 294 -13.92 -2.67 -14.41
CA ARG A 294 -14.66 -3.25 -13.28
C ARG A 294 -15.47 -2.22 -12.50
N TYR A 295 -15.28 -0.92 -12.74
CA TYR A 295 -16.06 0.17 -12.14
C TYR A 295 -17.08 0.80 -13.10
N SER A 296 -17.32 0.17 -14.27
CA SER A 296 -18.20 0.72 -15.31
C SER A 296 -17.74 2.09 -15.85
N LEU A 297 -16.42 2.29 -15.95
CA LEU A 297 -15.75 3.46 -16.51
C LEU A 297 -15.04 3.11 -17.83
#